data_AF-A0A6V7XU37-F1
#
_entry.id   AF-A0A6V7XU37-F1
#
_cell.length_a   1.000
_cell.length_b   1.000
_cell.length_c   1.000
_cell.angle_alpha   90.00
_cell.angle_beta   90.00
_cell.angle_gamma   90.00
#
_symmetry.space_group_name_H-M   'P 1'
#
loop_
_entity.id
_entity.type
_entity.pdbx_description
1 polymer ?
#
loop_
_entity_poly.entity_id
_entity_poly.type
_entity_poly.pdbx_seq_one_letter_code
_entity_poly.pdbx_strand_id
1 'polypeptide(L)'
;SNSPVLAKVRHPISGIKMFEVVQSQKRPQRWQITGAMDELNKCEVEAHSNVWRQMLSACGFVFAAEWWSIQNEGLRVAEIFPQKAVCEENSLRLQWSEQVNNFLNKNINIANKDLKTQKT
;
A
#
# COMPACT_ATOMS: atom_id res chain seq x y z
N SER A 1 13.46 -7.53 20.68
CA SER A 1 12.60 -8.67 20.30
C SER A 1 12.46 -8.65 18.79
N ASN A 2 12.58 -9.80 18.11
CA ASN A 2 12.59 -9.85 16.65
C ASN A 2 11.15 -9.91 16.11
N SER A 3 10.67 -8.81 15.54
CA SER A 3 9.39 -8.79 14.81
C SER A 3 9.42 -9.80 13.65
N PRO A 4 8.36 -10.58 13.43
CA PRO A 4 8.36 -11.62 12.41
C PRO A 4 8.39 -11.00 11.01
N VAL A 5 9.30 -11.50 10.17
CA VAL A 5 9.38 -11.13 8.76
C VAL A 5 8.39 -11.97 7.97
N LEU A 6 7.48 -11.32 7.25
CA LEU A 6 6.45 -11.99 6.45
C LEU A 6 6.89 -12.20 5.01
N ALA A 7 7.59 -11.23 4.43
CA ALA A 7 8.01 -11.30 3.04
C ALA A 7 9.32 -10.55 2.79
N LYS A 8 10.09 -11.02 1.80
CA LYS A 8 11.30 -10.37 1.32
C LYS A 8 11.26 -10.34 -0.20
N VAL A 9 11.42 -9.14 -0.77
CA VAL A 9 11.62 -8.97 -2.21
C VAL A 9 13.11 -8.76 -2.45
N ARG A 10 13.69 -9.53 -3.36
CA ARG A 10 15.10 -9.45 -3.75
C ARG A 10 15.21 -9.11 -5.22
N HIS A 11 16.28 -8.42 -5.59
CA HIS A 11 16.60 -8.19 -6.99
C HIS A 11 16.87 -9.54 -7.68
N PRO A 12 16.26 -9.82 -8.84
CA PRO A 12 16.28 -11.15 -9.45
C PRO A 12 17.69 -11.60 -9.90
N ILE A 13 18.55 -10.65 -10.27
CA ILE A 13 19.92 -10.94 -10.73
C ILE A 13 20.92 -10.91 -9.57
N SER A 14 21.08 -9.76 -8.88
CA SER A 14 22.07 -9.59 -7.82
C SER A 14 21.72 -10.22 -6.47
N GLY A 15 20.47 -10.65 -6.24
CA GLY A 15 20.03 -11.24 -4.96
C GLY A 15 19.95 -10.26 -3.77
N ILE A 16 20.26 -8.98 -4.01
CA ILE A 16 20.21 -7.90 -3.02
C ILE A 16 18.78 -7.73 -2.53
N LYS A 17 18.59 -7.60 -1.21
CA LYS A 17 17.28 -7.29 -0.60
C LYS A 17 16.83 -5.93 -1.14
N MET A 18 15.62 -5.86 -1.67
CA MET A 18 15.01 -4.60 -2.13
C MET A 18 14.01 -4.11 -1.11
N PHE A 19 13.11 -5.00 -0.69
CA PHE A 19 12.06 -4.70 0.30
C PHE A 19 11.93 -5.83 1.32
N GLU A 20 11.52 -5.47 2.52
CA GLU A 20 11.17 -6.40 3.59
C GLU A 20 9.85 -5.98 4.22
N VAL A 21 8.96 -6.95 4.43
CA VAL A 21 7.68 -6.74 5.11
C VAL A 21 7.76 -7.39 6.47
N VAL A 22 7.56 -6.58 7.51
CA VAL A 22 7.64 -6.99 8.91
C VAL A 22 6.30 -6.74 9.58
N GLN A 23 5.79 -7.71 10.32
CA GLN A 23 4.56 -7.54 11.10
C GLN A 23 4.88 -6.95 12.48
N SER A 24 4.08 -5.99 12.92
CA SER A 24 4.22 -5.44 14.27
C SER A 24 3.76 -6.43 15.32
N GLN A 25 4.62 -6.73 16.29
CA GLN A 25 4.27 -7.62 17.42
C GLN A 25 3.15 -7.05 18.30
N LYS A 26 3.09 -5.73 18.45
CA LYS A 26 2.10 -5.06 19.30
C LYS A 26 0.75 -4.85 18.59
N ARG A 27 0.76 -4.83 17.24
CA ARG A 27 -0.42 -4.61 16.41
C ARG A 27 -0.37 -5.57 15.21
N PRO A 28 -0.90 -6.79 15.33
CA PRO A 28 -0.75 -7.80 14.28
C PRO A 28 -1.39 -7.39 12.94
N GLN A 29 -2.41 -6.53 12.98
CA GLN A 29 -3.04 -5.90 11.82
C GLN A 29 -2.17 -4.80 11.17
N ARG A 30 -0.94 -4.58 11.63
CA ARG A 30 -0.03 -3.57 11.09
C ARG A 30 1.25 -4.20 10.56
N TRP A 31 1.58 -3.85 9.32
CA TRP A 31 2.79 -4.26 8.63
C TRP A 31 3.63 -3.04 8.26
N GLN A 32 4.94 -3.20 8.31
CA GLN A 32 5.90 -2.20 7.90
C GLN A 32 6.66 -2.73 6.70
N ILE A 33 6.69 -1.94 5.64
CA ILE A 33 7.46 -2.20 4.42
C ILE A 33 8.67 -1.27 4.47
N THR A 34 9.87 -1.85 4.49
CA THR A 34 11.13 -1.12 4.49
C THR A 34 11.91 -1.41 3.21
N GLY A 35 12.45 -0.35 2.61
CA GLY A 35 13.40 -0.46 1.50
C GLY A 35 14.81 -0.74 2.02
N ALA A 36 15.63 -1.44 1.25
CA ALA A 36 17.03 -1.68 1.61
C ALA A 36 17.96 -0.48 1.35
N MET A 37 17.56 0.42 0.44
CA MET A 37 18.30 1.64 0.10
C MET A 37 17.92 2.82 0.99
N ASP A 38 16.78 2.74 1.68
CA ASP A 38 16.21 3.85 2.43
C ASP A 38 15.45 3.32 3.64
N GLU A 39 16.16 3.17 4.76
CA GLU A 39 15.57 2.74 6.02
C GLU A 39 14.74 3.85 6.69
N LEU A 40 14.82 5.10 6.20
CA LEU A 40 14.09 6.24 6.74
C LEU A 40 12.67 6.29 6.16
N ASN A 41 12.50 5.96 4.89
CA ASN A 41 11.19 5.90 4.23
C ASN A 41 10.45 4.59 4.54
N LYS A 42 9.75 4.59 5.68
CA LYS A 42 8.94 3.44 6.14
C LYS A 42 7.48 3.61 5.71
N CYS A 43 7.02 2.70 4.87
CA CYS A 43 5.61 2.59 4.55
C CYS A 43 4.92 1.64 5.54
N GLU A 44 3.81 2.07 6.13
CA GLU A 44 3.02 1.26 7.03
C GLU A 44 1.69 0.89 6.37
N VAL A 45 1.31 -0.39 6.47
CA VAL A 45 0.02 -0.89 6.03
C VAL A 45 -0.74 -1.36 7.25
N GLU A 46 -1.99 -0.95 7.38
CA GLU A 46 -2.85 -1.34 8.49
C GLU A 46 -4.15 -1.93 7.95
N ALA A 47 -4.47 -3.16 8.37
CA ALA A 47 -5.73 -3.82 8.09
C ALA A 47 -6.81 -3.34 9.07
N HIS A 48 -7.99 -3.12 8.50
CA HIS A 48 -9.18 -2.72 9.21
C HIS A 48 -10.32 -3.66 8.82
N SER A 49 -11.20 -3.95 9.76
CA SER A 49 -12.43 -4.71 9.51
C SER A 49 -13.55 -4.18 10.39
N ASN A 50 -14.80 -4.45 10.01
CA ASN A 50 -15.98 -4.17 10.82
C ASN A 50 -17.04 -5.25 10.62
N VAL A 51 -18.02 -5.29 11.52
CA VAL A 51 -19.08 -6.32 11.55
C VAL A 51 -19.83 -6.39 10.22
N TRP A 52 -20.14 -5.24 9.62
CA TRP A 52 -20.84 -5.18 8.33
C TRP A 52 -20.03 -5.82 7.20
N ARG A 53 -18.72 -5.55 7.11
CA ARG A 53 -17.87 -6.18 6.10
C ARG A 53 -17.71 -7.67 6.32
N GLN A 54 -17.64 -8.12 7.58
CA GLN A 54 -17.62 -9.56 7.89
C GLN A 54 -18.90 -10.24 7.41
N MET A 55 -20.06 -9.63 7.67
CA MET A 55 -21.35 -10.12 7.19
C MET A 55 -21.42 -10.12 5.65
N LEU A 56 -21.01 -9.03 5.00
CA LEU A 56 -20.98 -8.95 3.53
C LEU A 56 -20.05 -10.00 2.92
N SER A 57 -18.92 -10.29 3.56
CA SER A 57 -17.98 -11.29 3.09
C SER A 57 -18.50 -12.71 3.28
N ALA A 58 -19.10 -13.01 4.43
CA ALA A 58 -19.73 -14.30 4.70
C ALA A 58 -20.88 -14.61 3.73
N CYS A 59 -21.62 -13.58 3.30
CA CYS A 59 -22.69 -13.70 2.31
C CYS A 59 -22.20 -13.64 0.85
N GLY A 60 -20.88 -13.56 0.60
CA GLY A 60 -20.31 -13.52 -0.76
C GLY A 60 -20.47 -12.20 -1.52
N PHE A 61 -20.93 -11.13 -0.87
CA PHE A 61 -21.05 -9.81 -1.50
C PHE A 61 -19.70 -9.13 -1.74
N VAL A 62 -18.69 -9.45 -0.92
CA VAL A 62 -17.30 -9.01 -1.06
C VAL A 62 -16.38 -10.19 -0.78
N PHE A 63 -15.23 -10.29 -1.45
CA PHE A 63 -14.32 -11.43 -1.28
C PHE A 63 -13.41 -11.31 -0.05
N ALA A 64 -13.32 -10.13 0.57
CA ALA A 64 -12.57 -9.93 1.80
C ALA A 64 -13.32 -8.99 2.76
N ALA A 65 -13.32 -9.35 4.04
CA ALA A 65 -13.90 -8.57 5.12
C ALA A 65 -13.01 -7.40 5.58
N GLU A 66 -11.76 -7.39 5.12
CA GLU A 66 -10.76 -6.39 5.48
C GLU A 66 -10.64 -5.30 4.42
N TRP A 67 -10.19 -4.12 4.83
CA TRP A 67 -9.65 -3.10 3.94
C TRP A 67 -8.33 -2.60 4.53
N TRP A 68 -7.49 -1.98 3.72
CA TRP A 68 -6.16 -1.60 4.15
C TRP A 68 -5.95 -0.10 4.00
N SER A 69 -5.35 0.53 5.00
CA SER A 69 -4.84 1.90 4.89
C SER A 69 -3.34 1.87 4.74
N ILE A 70 -2.81 2.63 3.78
CA ILE A 70 -1.39 2.84 3.59
C ILE A 70 -1.04 4.19 4.20
N GLN A 71 -0.02 4.18 5.06
CA GLN A 71 0.53 5.34 5.72
C GLN A 71 2.02 5.48 5.35
N ASN A 72 2.48 6.71 5.19
CA ASN A 72 3.89 7.04 5.06
C ASN A 72 4.19 8.19 6.02
N GLU A 73 5.20 8.03 6.87
CA GLU A 73 5.58 9.02 7.91
C GLU A 73 4.39 9.50 8.78
N GLY A 74 3.45 8.61 9.07
CA GLY A 74 2.25 8.91 9.86
C GLY A 74 1.11 9.58 9.08
N LEU A 75 1.30 9.92 7.82
CA LEU A 75 0.27 10.46 6.93
C LEU A 75 -0.40 9.35 6.13
N ARG A 76 -1.74 9.34 6.08
CA ARG A 76 -2.49 8.40 5.23
C ARG A 76 -2.34 8.80 3.76
N VAL A 77 -1.73 7.93 2.97
CA VAL A 77 -1.44 8.16 1.55
C VAL A 77 -2.43 7.49 0.63
N ALA A 78 -2.98 6.34 1.03
CA ALA A 78 -3.97 5.63 0.24
C ALA A 78 -4.81 4.65 1.09
N GLU A 79 -5.91 4.19 0.52
CA GLU A 79 -6.76 3.12 1.04
C GLU A 79 -7.02 2.08 -0.06
N ILE A 80 -7.04 0.80 0.32
CA ILE A 80 -7.30 -0.34 -0.54
C ILE A 80 -8.58 -1.01 -0.07
N PHE A 81 -9.56 -1.11 -0.96
CA PHE A 81 -10.85 -1.72 -0.67
C PHE A 81 -11.13 -2.92 -1.60
N PRO A 82 -11.46 -4.10 -1.06
CA PRO A 82 -12.05 -5.16 -1.88
C PRO A 82 -13.37 -4.68 -2.46
N GLN A 83 -13.56 -4.92 -3.75
CA GLN A 83 -14.79 -4.59 -4.48
C GLN A 83 -15.81 -5.72 -4.37
N LYS A 84 -17.04 -5.43 -4.82
CA LYS A 84 -18.13 -6.41 -4.84
C LYS A 84 -17.73 -7.59 -5.72
N ALA A 85 -18.03 -8.80 -5.24
CA ALA A 85 -17.69 -10.05 -5.92
C ALA A 85 -18.90 -10.68 -6.65
N VAL A 86 -20.04 -9.99 -6.69
CA VAL A 86 -21.26 -10.56 -7.30
C VAL A 86 -21.11 -10.54 -8.82
N CYS A 87 -20.78 -11.71 -9.38
CA CYS A 87 -20.67 -11.99 -10.81
C CYS A 87 -19.47 -11.34 -11.53
N GLU A 88 -18.45 -10.87 -10.80
CA GLU A 88 -17.24 -10.26 -11.35
C GLU A 88 -15.98 -10.89 -10.74
N GLU A 89 -14.84 -10.75 -11.42
CA GLU A 89 -13.54 -11.14 -10.89
C GLU A 89 -13.19 -10.35 -9.62
N ASN A 90 -12.52 -11.00 -8.68
CA ASN A 90 -12.07 -10.36 -7.45
C ASN A 90 -11.15 -9.17 -7.79
N SER A 91 -11.56 -7.97 -7.40
CA SER A 91 -10.80 -6.74 -7.68
C SER A 91 -10.59 -5.87 -6.45
N LEU A 92 -9.45 -5.19 -6.40
CA LEU A 92 -9.10 -4.24 -5.35
C LEU A 92 -9.18 -2.82 -5.92
N ARG A 93 -9.81 -1.90 -5.19
CA ARG A 93 -9.78 -0.47 -5.51
C ARG A 93 -8.75 0.22 -4.63
N LEU A 94 -7.78 0.86 -5.26
CA LEU A 94 -6.83 1.75 -4.61
C LEU A 94 -7.33 3.20 -4.72
N GLN A 95 -7.48 3.87 -3.58
CA GLN A 95 -7.86 5.27 -3.50
C GLN A 95 -6.74 6.06 -2.86
N TRP A 96 -6.12 6.96 -3.61
CA TRP A 96 -5.09 7.87 -3.10
C TRP A 96 -5.73 9.00 -2.28
N SER A 97 -5.04 9.46 -1.24
CA SER A 97 -5.45 10.67 -0.53
C SER A 97 -5.32 11.89 -1.44
N GLU A 98 -6.21 12.87 -1.28
CA GLU A 98 -6.20 14.08 -2.11
C GLU A 98 -4.87 14.84 -2.05
N GLN A 99 -4.23 14.83 -0.88
CA GLN A 99 -2.93 15.46 -0.66
C GLN A 99 -1.83 14.82 -1.53
N VAL A 100 -1.83 13.48 -1.63
CA VAL A 100 -0.88 12.73 -2.46
C VAL A 100 -1.23 12.84 -3.95
N ASN A 101 -2.52 12.80 -4.30
CA ASN A 101 -2.97 13.05 -5.68
C ASN A 101 -2.49 14.43 -6.17
N ASN A 102 -2.61 15.46 -5.34
CA ASN A 102 -2.16 16.81 -5.66
C ASN A 102 -0.62 16.89 -5.81
N PHE A 103 0.14 16.14 -5.00
CA PHE A 103 1.59 16.06 -5.12
C PHE A 103 2.03 15.31 -6.38
N LEU A 104 1.45 14.15 -6.67
CA LEU A 104 1.72 13.36 -7.87
C LEU A 104 1.41 14.18 -9.14
N ASN A 105 0.26 14.84 -9.17
CA ASN A 105 -0.12 15.70 -10.29
C ASN A 105 0.85 16.88 -10.47
N LYS A 106 1.32 17.50 -9.37
CA LYS A 106 2.32 18.57 -9.43
C LYS A 106 3.67 18.07 -9.97
N ASN A 107 4.13 16.90 -9.53
CA ASN A 107 5.44 16.38 -9.96
C ASN A 107 5.45 15.89 -11.41
N ILE A 108 4.35 15.28 -11.89
CA ILE A 108 4.20 14.94 -13.31
C ILE A 108 4.26 16.20 -14.18
N ASN A 109 3.65 17.29 -13.71
CA ASN A 109 3.68 18.57 -14.42
C ASN A 109 5.08 19.22 -14.42
N ILE A 110 5.87 19.04 -13.36
CA ILE A 110 7.27 19.52 -13.30
C ILE A 110 8.16 18.68 -14.24
N ALA A 111 8.08 17.35 -14.16
CA ALA A 111 8.84 16.46 -15.05
C ALA A 111 8.56 16.73 -16.54
N ASN A 112 7.29 16.97 -16.89
CA ASN A 112 6.90 17.33 -18.26
C ASN A 112 7.37 18.73 -18.68
N LYS A 113 7.56 19.67 -17.75
CA LYS A 113 8.18 20.96 -18.05
C LYS A 113 9.66 20.77 -18.33
N ASP A 114 10.39 20.06 -17.47
CA ASP A 114 11.82 19.83 -17.62
C ASP A 114 12.17 19.07 -18.92
N LEU A 115 11.34 18.10 -19.32
CA LEU A 115 11.43 17.41 -20.61
C LEU A 115 11.20 18.32 -21.82
N LYS A 116 10.44 19.40 -21.67
CA LYS A 116 10.24 20.40 -22.74
C LYS A 116 11.40 21.39 -22.80
N THR A 117 11.93 21.82 -21.65
CA THR A 117 13.07 22.76 -21.59
C THR A 117 14.37 22.14 -22.10
N GLN A 118 14.57 20.82 -21.95
CA GLN A 118 15.74 20.12 -22.47
C GLN A 118 15.70 19.82 -23.99
N LYS A 119 14.57 20.07 -24.67
CA LYS A 119 14.41 19.86 -26.12
C LYS A 119 14.53 21.13 -26.96
N THR A 120 15.03 22.21 -26.37
CA THR A 120 15.26 23.52 -27.02
C THR A 120 16.72 23.89 -26.91
#